data_AF-A0A8X7RE95-F1
#
_entry.id   AF-A0A8X7RE95-F1
#
_cell.length_a   1.000
_cell.length_b   1.000
_cell.length_c   1.000
_cell.angle_alpha   90.00
_cell.angle_beta   90.00
_cell.angle_gamma   90.00
#
_symmetry.space_group_name_H-M   'P 1'
#
loop_
_entity.id
_entity.type
_entity.pdbx_description
1 polymer ?
#
loop_
_entity_poly.entity_id
_entity_poly.type
_entity_poly.pdbx_seq_one_letter_code
_entity_poly.pdbx_strand_id
1 'polypeptide(L)'
;MMKALYFQFTAGVLPMYAVTFIGYWAYGSSTSTYLLNSVNGPLWVKALANVSAILQSVISLHIFASPTYEYMDTRFGIKGHPLALRNLLFRIMARGGYIAVSTLISALLPFLGDFMSLTGAVSTFPLTFILANHMYYKAKKTKLSPMQKVWHWLNVVFFSLMSVAAAIAALRLIALDSKNFHVFADIRTPQHLSSKVSTKGLLFSLLPNPSSPHEQDSLASIKNLALACALLSSSLSSTHELFSWIPESLSLIGFSEISRDYYNGGKMRLVIELLPVVLPELKDTIEGSSMGKKSDDAEDVSAALTRQPVGYAVLAAHQLKWFVTQVEKPELGKLCNLVVPCSLTALDHWSPQVKGEGMLSFIHLLKNVSSNDLGLYGDVVLDACCQNIASDDEIWIHVVELSVLLVTKLHPNNPRTSWYERFMIHE
;
A
#
# COMPACT_ATOMS: atom_id res chain seq x y z
N MET A 1 -41.82 25.82 0.13
CA MET A 1 -40.97 25.00 1.03
C MET A 1 -41.15 23.49 0.81
N MET A 2 -42.34 22.90 1.04
CA MET A 2 -42.52 21.42 0.91
C MET A 2 -42.21 20.86 -0.49
N LYS A 3 -42.61 21.55 -1.57
CA LYS A 3 -42.30 21.11 -2.94
C LYS A 3 -40.78 21.03 -3.21
N ALA A 4 -40.02 22.00 -2.71
CA ALA A 4 -38.57 22.01 -2.82
C ALA A 4 -37.94 20.88 -1.99
N LEU A 5 -38.50 20.59 -0.81
CA LEU A 5 -38.06 19.47 0.02
C LEU A 5 -38.28 18.13 -0.68
N TYR A 6 -39.46 17.92 -1.29
CA TYR A 6 -39.73 16.70 -2.07
C TYR A 6 -38.82 16.57 -3.27
N PHE A 7 -38.57 17.67 -4.00
CA PHE A 7 -37.63 17.67 -5.12
C PHE A 7 -36.22 17.25 -4.65
N GLN A 8 -35.74 17.83 -3.54
CA GLN A 8 -34.41 17.52 -3.00
C GLN A 8 -34.27 16.04 -2.60
N PHE A 9 -35.28 15.47 -1.92
CA PHE A 9 -35.24 14.07 -1.48
C PHE A 9 -35.61 13.04 -2.55
N THR A 10 -36.03 13.49 -3.73
CA THR A 10 -36.31 12.59 -4.88
C THR A 10 -35.24 12.76 -5.95
N ALA A 11 -35.27 13.87 -6.70
CA ALA A 11 -34.33 14.16 -7.77
C ALA A 11 -32.92 14.45 -7.25
N GLY A 12 -32.80 15.16 -6.11
CA GLY A 12 -31.49 15.55 -5.55
C GLY A 12 -30.62 14.39 -5.08
N VAL A 13 -31.21 13.23 -4.77
CA VAL A 13 -30.47 12.03 -4.32
C VAL A 13 -30.03 11.15 -5.49
N LEU A 14 -30.60 11.32 -6.69
CA LEU A 14 -30.27 10.51 -7.86
C LEU A 14 -28.78 10.55 -8.23
N PRO A 15 -28.08 11.70 -8.23
CA PRO A 15 -26.65 11.73 -8.52
C PRO A 15 -25.83 10.95 -7.49
N MET A 16 -26.21 11.00 -6.21
CA MET A 16 -25.55 10.22 -5.15
C MET A 16 -25.69 8.72 -5.42
N TYR A 17 -26.91 8.25 -5.69
CA TYR A 17 -27.15 6.84 -6.04
C TYR A 17 -26.44 6.43 -7.33
N ALA A 18 -26.44 7.28 -8.35
CA ALA A 18 -25.75 7.00 -9.60
C ALA A 18 -24.25 6.78 -9.36
N VAL A 19 -23.59 7.68 -8.60
CA VAL A 19 -22.16 7.54 -8.26
C VAL A 19 -21.92 6.28 -7.44
N THR A 20 -22.78 5.96 -6.46
CA THR A 20 -22.64 4.75 -5.63
C THR A 20 -22.80 3.47 -6.44
N PHE A 21 -23.86 3.35 -7.24
CA PHE A 21 -24.14 2.12 -8.00
C PHE A 21 -23.16 1.93 -9.15
N ILE A 22 -22.90 2.97 -9.95
CA ILE A 22 -21.94 2.89 -11.05
C ILE A 22 -20.53 2.67 -10.50
N GLY A 23 -20.16 3.36 -9.42
CA GLY A 23 -18.86 3.20 -8.76
C GLY A 23 -18.66 1.78 -8.22
N TYR A 24 -19.65 1.23 -7.52
CA TYR A 24 -19.58 -0.15 -7.02
C TYR A 24 -19.55 -1.17 -8.17
N TRP A 25 -20.33 -0.95 -9.23
CA TRP A 25 -20.30 -1.81 -10.42
C TRP A 25 -18.94 -1.79 -11.13
N ALA A 26 -18.29 -0.63 -11.21
CA ALA A 26 -17.01 -0.47 -11.89
C ALA A 26 -15.80 -0.95 -11.06
N TYR A 27 -15.78 -0.70 -9.75
CA TYR A 27 -14.60 -0.90 -8.89
C TYR A 27 -14.78 -1.97 -7.80
N GLY A 28 -16.00 -2.47 -7.60
CA GLY A 28 -16.32 -3.50 -6.62
C GLY A 28 -16.02 -3.10 -5.16
N SER A 29 -15.87 -4.11 -4.31
CA SER A 29 -15.63 -3.93 -2.86
C SER A 29 -14.22 -3.48 -2.49
N SER A 30 -13.30 -3.38 -3.46
CA SER A 30 -11.89 -3.00 -3.24
C SER A 30 -11.65 -1.49 -3.36
N THR A 31 -12.71 -0.71 -3.51
CA THR A 31 -12.64 0.75 -3.69
C THR A 31 -12.18 1.45 -2.41
N SER A 32 -11.24 2.40 -2.54
CA SER A 32 -10.81 3.27 -1.45
C SER A 32 -11.92 4.23 -1.02
N THR A 33 -11.91 4.64 0.25
CA THR A 33 -12.90 5.59 0.81
C THR A 33 -12.97 6.89 0.01
N TYR A 34 -11.82 7.41 -0.43
CA TYR A 34 -11.77 8.49 -1.40
C TYR A 34 -11.80 7.90 -2.81
N LEU A 35 -12.96 7.99 -3.47
CA LEU A 35 -13.21 7.32 -4.76
C LEU A 35 -12.18 7.68 -5.83
N LEU A 36 -11.74 8.94 -5.88
CA LEU A 36 -10.78 9.46 -6.85
C LEU A 36 -9.40 8.76 -6.80
N ASN A 37 -9.05 8.11 -5.69
CA ASN A 37 -7.84 7.28 -5.60
C ASN A 37 -7.99 5.94 -6.36
N SER A 38 -9.22 5.46 -6.53
CA SER A 38 -9.52 4.21 -7.26
C SER A 38 -9.86 4.44 -8.74
N VAL A 39 -10.20 5.67 -9.14
CA VAL A 39 -10.58 5.98 -10.53
C VAL A 39 -9.39 5.87 -11.47
N ASN A 40 -9.56 5.27 -12.64
CA ASN A 40 -8.57 5.23 -13.72
C ASN A 40 -9.04 6.12 -14.89
N GLY A 41 -8.15 6.95 -15.44
CA GLY A 41 -8.51 7.89 -16.50
C GLY A 41 -7.49 9.02 -16.69
N PRO A 42 -7.75 9.97 -17.61
CA PRO A 42 -6.83 11.05 -17.93
C PRO A 42 -6.49 11.91 -16.70
N LEU A 43 -5.20 12.25 -16.55
CA LEU A 43 -4.69 13.01 -15.40
C LEU A 43 -5.40 14.35 -15.21
N TRP A 44 -5.74 15.03 -16.30
CA TRP A 44 -6.44 16.32 -16.24
C TRP A 44 -7.84 16.19 -15.62
N VAL A 45 -8.55 15.07 -15.83
CA VAL A 45 -9.88 14.83 -15.25
C VAL A 45 -9.77 14.62 -13.75
N LYS A 46 -8.79 13.80 -13.32
CA LYS A 46 -8.51 13.58 -11.89
C LYS A 46 -8.11 14.88 -11.20
N ALA A 47 -7.22 15.65 -11.83
CA ALA A 47 -6.78 16.95 -11.32
C ALA A 47 -7.97 17.92 -11.19
N LEU A 48 -8.80 18.03 -12.23
CA LEU A 48 -9.99 18.88 -12.22
C LEU A 48 -10.97 18.46 -11.12
N ALA A 49 -11.20 17.17 -10.94
CA ALA A 49 -12.08 16.63 -9.90
C ALA A 49 -11.54 16.92 -8.50
N ASN A 50 -10.24 16.73 -8.27
CA ASN A 50 -9.59 17.08 -6.99
C ASN A 50 -9.63 18.59 -6.71
N VAL A 51 -9.35 19.44 -7.71
CA VAL A 51 -9.47 20.90 -7.57
C VAL A 51 -10.91 21.30 -7.25
N SER A 52 -11.89 20.71 -7.93
CA SER A 52 -13.31 20.95 -7.66
C SER A 52 -13.70 20.52 -6.24
N ALA A 53 -13.21 19.37 -5.77
CA ALA A 53 -13.45 18.89 -4.42
C ALA A 53 -12.83 19.82 -3.36
N ILE A 54 -11.63 20.35 -3.61
CA ILE A 54 -10.98 21.35 -2.74
C ILE A 54 -11.81 22.63 -2.68
N LEU A 55 -12.19 23.19 -3.83
CA LEU A 55 -12.98 24.42 -3.89
C LEU A 55 -14.32 24.26 -3.16
N GLN A 56 -15.04 23.16 -3.41
CA GLN A 56 -16.28 22.85 -2.71
C GLN A 56 -16.08 22.70 -1.20
N SER A 57 -14.98 22.07 -0.77
CA SER A 57 -14.66 21.88 0.65
C SER A 57 -14.39 23.22 1.36
N VAL A 58 -13.72 24.17 0.70
CA VAL A 58 -13.48 25.52 1.24
C VAL A 58 -14.79 26.27 1.47
N ILE A 59 -15.71 26.20 0.51
CA ILE A 59 -17.04 26.83 0.60
C ILE A 59 -17.86 26.16 1.71
N SER A 60 -17.89 24.83 1.71
CA SER A 60 -18.59 24.01 2.71
C SER A 60 -18.11 24.32 4.13
N LEU A 61 -16.79 24.36 4.34
CA LEU A 61 -16.18 24.68 5.63
C LEU A 61 -16.67 26.04 6.16
N HIS A 62 -16.72 27.07 5.32
CA HIS A 62 -17.19 28.40 5.75
C HIS A 62 -18.67 28.40 6.14
N ILE A 63 -19.51 27.73 5.36
CA ILE A 63 -20.96 27.64 5.63
C ILE A 63 -21.19 26.90 6.96
N PHE A 64 -20.53 25.77 7.17
CA PHE A 64 -20.72 24.95 8.38
C PHE A 64 -20.01 25.50 9.62
N ALA A 65 -18.94 26.26 9.47
CA ALA A 65 -18.27 26.91 10.60
C ALA A 65 -18.98 28.18 11.08
N SER A 66 -19.84 28.79 10.25
CA SER A 66 -20.54 30.04 10.58
C SER A 66 -21.36 29.98 11.88
N PRO A 67 -22.17 28.94 12.17
CA PRO A 67 -22.88 28.83 13.44
C PRO A 67 -21.93 28.73 14.65
N THR A 68 -20.79 28.04 14.49
CA THR A 68 -19.76 27.93 15.53
C THR A 68 -19.13 29.28 15.83
N TYR A 69 -18.83 30.07 14.79
CA TYR A 69 -18.31 31.42 14.95
C TYR A 69 -19.29 32.34 15.68
N GLU A 70 -20.58 32.27 15.33
CA GLU A 70 -21.63 33.05 15.99
C GLU A 70 -21.80 32.63 17.46
N TYR A 71 -21.76 31.32 17.73
CA TYR A 71 -21.79 30.79 19.08
C TYR A 71 -20.61 31.29 19.92
N MET A 72 -19.39 31.28 19.36
CA MET A 72 -18.20 31.78 20.04
C MET A 72 -18.30 33.29 20.30
N ASP A 73 -18.69 34.10 19.30
CA ASP A 73 -18.85 35.55 19.46
C ASP A 73 -19.91 35.86 20.55
N THR A 74 -21.02 35.11 20.59
CA THR A 74 -22.06 35.26 21.61
C THR A 74 -21.60 34.83 23.00
N ARG A 75 -20.93 33.67 23.11
CA ARG A 75 -20.48 33.09 24.39
C ARG A 75 -19.41 33.95 25.05
N PHE A 76 -18.49 34.50 24.27
CA PHE A 76 -17.42 35.36 24.76
C PHE A 76 -17.81 36.85 24.79
N GLY A 77 -19.09 37.17 24.52
CA GLY A 77 -19.64 38.51 24.69
C GLY A 77 -19.03 39.55 23.74
N ILE A 78 -18.55 39.13 22.57
CA ILE A 78 -17.93 40.00 21.58
C ILE A 78 -19.03 40.82 20.90
N LYS A 79 -19.22 42.05 21.39
CA LYS A 79 -20.17 43.02 20.85
C LYS A 79 -19.42 44.28 20.40
N GLY A 80 -19.94 44.96 19.38
CA GLY A 80 -19.37 46.21 18.85
C GLY A 80 -18.72 46.07 17.47
N HIS A 81 -17.84 47.03 17.12
CA HIS A 81 -17.30 47.13 15.76
C HIS A 81 -16.45 45.89 15.37
N PRO A 82 -16.69 45.29 14.20
CA PRO A 82 -15.95 44.11 13.72
C PRO A 82 -14.43 44.29 13.64
N LEU A 83 -13.97 45.51 13.35
CA LEU A 83 -12.54 45.82 13.14
C LEU A 83 -11.86 46.43 14.35
N ALA A 84 -12.52 46.51 15.52
CA ALA A 84 -11.83 46.92 16.74
C ALA A 84 -10.68 45.93 17.01
N LEU A 85 -9.45 46.42 17.26
CA LEU A 85 -8.25 45.59 17.34
C LEU A 85 -8.40 44.37 18.25
N ARG A 86 -9.02 44.54 19.42
CA ARG A 86 -9.33 43.45 20.37
C ARG A 86 -10.30 42.41 19.80
N ASN A 87 -11.36 42.85 19.11
CA ASN A 87 -12.36 41.96 18.50
C ASN A 87 -11.79 41.24 17.28
N LEU A 88 -10.96 41.94 16.49
CA LEU A 88 -10.27 41.37 15.34
C LEU A 88 -9.26 40.30 15.78
N LEU A 89 -8.44 40.58 16.80
CA LEU A 89 -7.48 39.63 17.35
C LEU A 89 -8.18 38.40 17.90
N PHE A 90 -9.27 38.59 18.67
CA PHE A 90 -10.08 37.48 19.16
C PHE A 90 -10.62 36.63 18.01
N ARG A 91 -11.18 37.23 16.94
CA ARG A 91 -11.72 36.50 15.80
C ARG A 91 -10.63 35.74 15.04
N ILE A 92 -9.46 36.33 14.81
CA ILE A 92 -8.34 35.65 14.17
C ILE A 92 -7.89 34.46 15.02
N MET A 93 -7.70 34.66 16.32
CA MET A 93 -7.26 33.58 17.22
C MET A 93 -8.31 32.47 17.34
N ALA A 94 -9.58 32.83 17.52
CA ALA A 94 -10.62 31.86 17.81
C ALA A 94 -11.06 31.11 16.54
N ARG A 95 -11.24 31.80 15.42
CA ARG A 95 -11.60 31.17 14.13
C ARG A 95 -10.40 30.50 13.48
N GLY A 96 -9.24 31.15 13.50
CA GLY A 96 -7.98 30.57 13.01
C GLY A 96 -7.57 29.34 13.83
N GLY A 97 -7.71 29.38 15.15
CA GLY A 97 -7.50 28.23 16.02
C GLY A 97 -8.47 27.08 15.73
N TYR A 98 -9.76 27.38 15.53
CA TYR A 98 -10.75 26.36 15.13
C TYR A 98 -10.36 25.66 13.83
N ILE A 99 -9.99 26.43 12.80
CA ILE A 99 -9.54 25.87 11.51
C ILE A 99 -8.24 25.10 11.69
N ALA A 100 -7.24 25.66 12.36
CA ALA A 100 -5.94 25.04 12.56
C ALA A 100 -6.05 23.69 13.29
N VAL A 101 -6.82 23.62 14.37
CA VAL A 101 -7.06 22.37 15.11
C VAL A 101 -7.81 21.36 14.24
N SER A 102 -8.84 21.80 13.50
CA SER A 102 -9.60 20.90 12.62
C SER A 102 -8.75 20.33 11.49
N THR A 103 -7.90 21.17 10.88
CA THR A 103 -6.94 20.75 9.85
C THR A 103 -5.88 19.83 10.42
N LEU A 104 -5.37 20.13 11.62
CA LEU A 104 -4.39 19.27 12.30
C LEU A 104 -4.97 17.88 12.58
N ILE A 105 -6.19 17.80 13.14
CA ILE A 105 -6.87 16.52 13.38
C ILE A 105 -7.08 15.78 12.05
N SER A 106 -7.47 16.48 10.98
CA SER A 106 -7.64 15.88 9.66
C SER A 106 -6.33 15.38 9.06
N ALA A 107 -5.22 16.08 9.29
CA ALA A 107 -3.89 15.68 8.82
C ALA A 107 -3.31 14.50 9.60
N LEU A 108 -3.64 14.40 10.91
CA LEU A 108 -3.17 13.32 11.79
C LEU A 108 -3.95 12.01 11.60
N LEU A 109 -5.11 12.02 10.94
CA LEU A 109 -6.00 10.86 10.81
C LEU A 109 -6.17 10.47 9.33
N PRO A 110 -5.43 9.46 8.83
CA PRO A 110 -5.56 9.02 7.43
C PRO A 110 -6.86 8.22 7.17
N PHE A 111 -7.62 7.89 8.21
CA PHE A 111 -8.82 7.04 8.16
C PHE A 111 -10.10 7.86 7.98
N LEU A 112 -10.18 8.62 6.88
CA LEU A 112 -11.30 9.53 6.61
C LEU A 112 -12.66 8.81 6.67
N GLY A 113 -12.73 7.58 6.17
CA GLY A 113 -13.96 6.78 6.16
C GLY A 113 -14.47 6.43 7.55
N ASP A 114 -13.58 5.97 8.41
CA ASP A 114 -13.93 5.55 9.77
C ASP A 114 -14.31 6.74 10.63
N PHE A 115 -13.62 7.87 10.47
CA PHE A 115 -13.97 9.11 11.15
C PHE A 115 -15.32 9.67 10.69
N MET A 116 -15.62 9.59 9.38
CA MET A 116 -16.95 9.92 8.86
C MET A 116 -18.03 9.00 9.44
N SER A 117 -17.76 7.70 9.54
CA SER A 117 -18.67 6.73 10.17
C SER A 117 -18.92 7.07 11.65
N LEU A 118 -17.86 7.35 12.41
CA LEU A 118 -17.96 7.74 13.82
C LEU A 118 -18.77 9.03 13.99
N THR A 119 -18.47 10.03 13.17
CA THR A 119 -19.19 11.32 13.19
C THR A 119 -20.65 11.12 12.83
N GLY A 120 -20.96 10.29 11.83
CA GLY A 120 -22.33 9.92 11.47
C GLY A 120 -23.07 9.21 12.62
N ALA A 121 -22.40 8.28 13.30
CA ALA A 121 -22.93 7.55 14.43
C ALA A 121 -23.26 8.47 15.63
N VAL A 122 -22.36 9.40 15.96
CA VAL A 122 -22.51 10.29 17.13
C VAL A 122 -23.37 11.52 16.85
N SER A 123 -23.39 12.02 15.62
CA SER A 123 -24.11 13.25 15.26
C SER A 123 -25.36 12.98 14.43
N THR A 124 -25.21 12.39 13.24
CA THR A 124 -26.29 12.26 12.26
C THR A 124 -27.41 11.36 12.77
N PHE A 125 -27.10 10.17 13.29
CA PHE A 125 -28.11 9.26 13.82
C PHE A 125 -28.95 9.90 14.94
N PRO A 126 -28.32 10.48 15.99
CA PRO A 126 -29.06 11.17 17.03
C PRO A 126 -29.85 12.38 16.54
N LEU A 127 -29.28 13.24 15.70
CA LEU A 127 -29.96 14.44 15.22
C LEU A 127 -31.15 14.12 14.31
N THR A 128 -31.00 13.17 13.41
CA THR A 128 -32.00 12.88 12.36
C THR A 128 -33.10 11.94 12.82
N PHE A 129 -32.76 10.86 13.53
CA PHE A 129 -33.73 9.83 13.88
C PHE A 129 -34.19 9.90 15.33
N ILE A 130 -33.29 10.18 16.28
CA ILE A 130 -33.64 10.21 17.70
C ILE A 130 -34.33 11.54 18.04
N LEU A 131 -33.65 12.66 17.80
CA LEU A 131 -34.10 13.99 18.17
C LEU A 131 -35.35 14.39 17.39
N ALA A 132 -35.43 14.13 16.09
CA ALA A 132 -36.61 14.47 15.29
C ALA A 132 -37.87 13.74 15.77
N ASN A 133 -37.78 12.41 16.02
CA ASN A 133 -38.91 11.64 16.55
C ASN A 133 -39.28 12.09 17.97
N HIS A 134 -38.30 12.36 18.82
CA HIS A 134 -38.53 12.83 20.18
C HIS A 134 -39.17 14.23 20.20
N MET A 135 -38.70 15.16 19.37
CA MET A 135 -39.28 16.50 19.22
C MET A 135 -40.71 16.44 18.70
N TYR A 136 -40.99 15.61 17.68
CA TYR A 136 -42.33 15.43 17.15
C TYR A 136 -43.29 14.84 18.20
N TYR A 137 -42.83 13.82 18.92
CA TYR A 137 -43.57 13.22 20.03
C TYR A 137 -43.90 14.25 21.11
N LYS A 138 -42.92 15.07 21.53
CA LYS A 138 -43.11 16.11 22.55
C LYS A 138 -44.05 17.22 22.08
N ALA A 139 -43.94 17.65 20.82
CA ALA A 139 -44.76 18.72 20.25
C ALA A 139 -46.23 18.32 20.02
N LYS A 140 -46.51 17.04 19.66
CA LYS A 140 -47.87 16.56 19.35
C LYS A 140 -48.43 15.55 20.34
N LYS A 141 -47.85 15.41 21.54
CA LYS A 141 -48.20 14.39 22.55
C LYS A 141 -49.71 14.20 22.79
N THR A 142 -50.48 15.28 22.79
CA THR A 142 -51.94 15.27 23.06
C THR A 142 -52.80 14.86 21.85
N LYS A 143 -52.26 14.98 20.62
CA LYS A 143 -52.99 14.70 19.37
C LYS A 143 -52.62 13.35 18.73
N LEU A 144 -51.65 12.62 19.28
CA LEU A 144 -51.16 11.35 18.74
C LEU A 144 -51.95 10.15 19.30
N SER A 145 -52.26 9.20 18.42
CA SER A 145 -52.86 7.92 18.81
C SER A 145 -51.88 7.09 19.66
N PRO A 146 -52.35 6.17 20.51
CA PRO A 146 -51.47 5.31 21.31
C PRO A 146 -50.52 4.48 20.44
N MET A 147 -50.96 4.01 19.27
CA MET A 147 -50.13 3.28 18.31
C MET A 147 -49.00 4.15 17.73
N GLN A 148 -49.30 5.41 17.39
CA GLN A 148 -48.27 6.35 16.90
C GLN A 148 -47.26 6.71 17.99
N LYS A 149 -47.69 6.81 19.25
CA LYS A 149 -46.81 7.05 20.40
C LYS A 149 -45.80 5.90 20.56
N VAL A 150 -46.28 4.67 20.53
CA VAL A 150 -45.42 3.47 20.58
C VAL A 150 -44.46 3.44 19.39
N TRP A 151 -44.92 3.77 18.18
CA TRP A 151 -44.08 3.82 16.98
C TRP A 151 -42.91 4.81 17.09
N HIS A 152 -43.18 6.05 17.51
CA HIS A 152 -42.10 7.04 17.68
C HIS A 152 -41.12 6.65 18.79
N TRP A 153 -41.62 6.07 19.88
CA TRP A 153 -40.77 5.65 20.99
C TRP A 153 -39.90 4.44 20.63
N LEU A 154 -40.45 3.48 19.88
CA LEU A 154 -39.71 2.34 19.32
C LEU A 154 -38.58 2.84 18.41
N ASN A 155 -38.87 3.77 17.50
CA ASN A 155 -37.84 4.36 16.63
C ASN A 155 -36.72 5.03 17.45
N VAL A 156 -37.08 5.81 18.47
CA VAL A 156 -36.09 6.45 19.36
C VAL A 156 -35.17 5.41 19.99
N VAL A 157 -35.70 4.33 20.56
CA VAL A 157 -34.88 3.27 21.18
C VAL A 157 -34.04 2.54 20.14
N PHE A 158 -34.64 2.12 19.03
CA PHE A 158 -33.95 1.38 17.96
C PHE A 158 -32.78 2.17 17.38
N PHE A 159 -32.99 3.42 16.99
CA PHE A 159 -31.92 4.26 16.44
C PHE A 159 -30.89 4.67 17.49
N SER A 160 -31.24 4.72 18.78
CA SER A 160 -30.28 4.88 19.87
C SER A 160 -29.33 3.68 19.96
N LEU A 161 -29.87 2.46 19.96
CA LEU A 161 -29.08 1.24 19.97
C LEU A 161 -28.19 1.14 18.72
N MET A 162 -28.74 1.49 17.55
CA MET A 162 -27.99 1.47 16.29
C MET A 162 -26.87 2.52 16.25
N SER A 163 -27.10 3.72 16.80
CA SER A 163 -26.08 4.77 16.97
C SER A 163 -24.93 4.29 17.86
N VAL A 164 -25.24 3.66 19.01
CA VAL A 164 -24.21 3.11 19.91
C VAL A 164 -23.43 1.98 19.23
N ALA A 165 -24.12 1.04 18.56
CA ALA A 165 -23.47 -0.05 17.84
C ALA A 165 -22.56 0.47 16.72
N ALA A 166 -23.02 1.46 15.95
CA ALA A 166 -22.24 2.10 14.89
C ALA A 166 -21.01 2.84 15.44
N ALA A 167 -21.16 3.53 16.59
CA ALA A 167 -20.05 4.21 17.24
C ALA A 167 -18.99 3.21 17.73
N ILE A 168 -19.39 2.10 18.35
CA ILE A 168 -18.47 1.01 18.77
C ILE A 168 -17.77 0.42 17.54
N ALA A 169 -18.49 0.15 16.46
CA ALA A 169 -17.92 -0.38 15.23
C ALA A 169 -16.89 0.59 14.62
N ALA A 170 -17.21 1.88 14.54
CA ALA A 170 -16.30 2.90 14.03
C ALA A 170 -15.06 3.06 14.91
N LEU A 171 -15.21 3.06 16.24
CA LEU A 171 -14.06 3.09 17.16
C LEU A 171 -13.17 1.86 17.02
N ARG A 172 -13.76 0.67 16.81
CA ARG A 172 -13.00 -0.55 16.54
C ARG A 172 -12.21 -0.45 15.24
N LEU A 173 -12.80 0.08 14.17
CA LEU A 173 -12.11 0.29 12.89
C LEU A 173 -10.93 1.25 13.07
N ILE A 174 -11.17 2.42 13.67
CA ILE A 174 -10.12 3.39 14.00
C ILE A 174 -8.99 2.75 14.82
N ALA A 175 -9.32 1.94 15.83
CA ALA A 175 -8.32 1.30 16.68
C ALA A 175 -7.53 0.19 15.99
N LEU A 176 -8.10 -0.48 15.00
CA LEU A 176 -7.39 -1.47 14.18
C LEU A 176 -6.48 -0.78 13.18
N ASP A 177 -7.01 0.24 12.51
CA ASP A 177 -6.31 1.01 11.52
C ASP A 177 -5.16 1.84 12.13
N SER A 178 -5.36 2.36 13.35
CA SER A 178 -4.31 3.10 14.08
C SER A 178 -3.10 2.24 14.46
N LYS A 179 -3.23 0.90 14.54
CA LYS A 179 -2.08 0.03 14.87
C LYS A 179 -1.04 -0.01 13.76
N ASN A 180 -1.47 0.22 12.52
CA ASN A 180 -0.61 0.25 11.35
C ASN A 180 -0.17 1.69 11.00
N PHE A 181 -0.55 2.67 11.83
CA PHE A 181 -0.26 4.08 11.58
C PHE A 181 1.03 4.53 12.26
N HIS A 182 1.99 4.98 11.45
CA HIS A 182 3.11 5.78 11.91
C HIS A 182 2.78 7.27 11.70
N VAL A 183 2.76 8.03 12.80
CA VAL A 183 2.33 9.45 12.87
C VAL A 183 3.08 10.38 11.90
N PHE A 184 4.23 9.93 11.39
CA PHE A 184 5.01 10.58 10.34
C PHE A 184 5.65 9.54 9.42
N ALA A 185 4.86 8.65 8.82
CA ALA A 185 5.37 7.83 7.72
C ALA A 185 5.79 8.76 6.55
N ASP A 186 7.02 8.57 6.09
CA ASP A 186 7.68 9.40 5.10
C ASP A 186 6.83 9.50 3.81
N ILE A 187 6.58 10.72 3.33
CA ILE A 187 5.68 11.04 2.20
C ILE A 187 6.25 10.54 0.85
N ARG A 188 7.30 9.72 0.86
CA ARG A 188 8.08 9.37 -0.33
C ARG A 188 8.06 7.90 -0.75
N THR A 189 7.19 7.07 -0.18
CA THR A 189 6.86 5.77 -0.77
C THR A 189 5.34 5.65 -0.97
N PRO A 190 4.86 5.45 -2.22
CA PRO A 190 3.45 5.09 -2.43
C PRO A 190 3.23 3.65 -1.93
N GLN A 191 3.11 3.46 -0.61
CA GLN A 191 2.76 2.17 0.02
C GLN A 191 1.32 1.73 -0.27
N HIS A 192 0.51 2.56 -0.95
CA HIS A 192 -0.88 2.25 -1.22
C HIS A 192 -1.13 1.40 -2.49
N LEU A 193 -0.08 0.90 -3.16
CA LEU A 193 -0.20 -0.05 -4.27
C LEU A 193 0.21 -1.49 -3.90
N SER A 194 0.17 -1.86 -2.62
CA SER A 194 0.00 -3.27 -2.26
C SER A 194 -1.47 -3.62 -2.46
N SER A 195 -1.89 -3.87 -3.71
CA SER A 195 -3.11 -4.65 -3.91
C SER A 195 -2.94 -5.92 -3.08
N LYS A 196 -3.92 -6.30 -2.26
CA LYS A 196 -3.86 -7.48 -1.37
C LYS A 196 -3.36 -8.73 -2.10
N VAL A 197 -2.04 -8.93 -2.18
CA VAL A 197 -1.44 -10.13 -2.72
C VAL A 197 -1.59 -11.17 -1.63
N SER A 198 -2.44 -12.16 -1.87
CA SER A 198 -2.61 -13.29 -0.96
C SER A 198 -1.43 -14.23 -1.13
N THR A 199 -0.41 -14.09 -0.27
CA THR A 199 0.72 -15.04 -0.20
C THR A 199 0.24 -16.47 0.04
N LYS A 200 -0.84 -16.64 0.81
CA LYS A 200 -1.54 -17.93 0.97
C LYS A 200 -2.08 -18.47 -0.35
N GLY A 201 -2.70 -17.62 -1.18
CA GLY A 201 -3.22 -18.00 -2.48
C GLY A 201 -2.12 -18.43 -3.45
N LEU A 202 -1.02 -17.67 -3.49
CA LEU A 202 0.16 -18.03 -4.30
C LEU A 202 0.77 -19.35 -3.83
N LEU A 203 0.97 -19.52 -2.53
CA LEU A 203 1.51 -20.78 -1.98
C LEU A 203 0.61 -21.97 -2.33
N PHE A 204 -0.72 -21.81 -2.21
CA PHE A 204 -1.68 -22.87 -2.55
C PHE A 204 -1.67 -23.21 -4.04
N SER A 205 -1.44 -22.22 -4.92
CA SER A 205 -1.31 -22.44 -6.36
C SER A 205 -0.01 -23.17 -6.77
N LEU A 206 1.03 -23.08 -5.94
CA LEU A 206 2.31 -23.74 -6.15
C LEU A 206 2.35 -25.17 -5.57
N LEU A 207 1.41 -25.51 -4.68
CA LEU A 207 1.33 -26.85 -4.09
C LEU A 207 0.62 -27.84 -5.05
N PRO A 208 1.09 -29.09 -5.13
CA PRO A 208 0.46 -30.10 -5.97
C PRO A 208 -0.99 -30.37 -5.54
N ASN A 209 -1.89 -30.49 -6.52
CA ASN A 209 -3.30 -30.80 -6.26
C ASN A 209 -3.45 -32.29 -5.92
N PRO A 210 -3.99 -32.66 -4.74
CA PRO A 210 -4.13 -34.06 -4.33
C PRO A 210 -5.12 -34.87 -5.18
N SER A 211 -5.84 -34.24 -6.12
CA SER A 211 -6.82 -34.89 -6.99
C SER A 211 -6.29 -35.36 -8.35
N SER A 212 -5.02 -35.08 -8.72
CA SER A 212 -4.39 -35.50 -9.99
C SER A 212 -3.03 -36.22 -9.78
N PRO A 213 -3.00 -37.50 -9.41
CA PRO A 213 -1.77 -38.23 -9.09
C PRO A 213 -0.81 -38.49 -10.28
N HIS A 214 -1.21 -38.21 -11.52
CA HIS A 214 -0.35 -38.41 -12.71
C HIS A 214 0.63 -37.25 -13.00
N GLU A 215 0.56 -36.13 -12.27
CA GLU A 215 1.41 -34.93 -12.50
C GLU A 215 2.63 -34.82 -11.58
N GLN A 216 2.76 -35.72 -10.60
CA GLN A 216 3.74 -35.62 -9.50
C GLN A 216 5.21 -35.80 -9.93
N ASP A 217 5.48 -36.47 -11.05
CA ASP A 217 6.85 -36.71 -11.55
C ASP A 217 7.31 -35.68 -12.63
N SER A 218 6.55 -34.61 -12.85
CA SER A 218 6.89 -33.60 -13.86
C SER A 218 7.87 -32.55 -13.34
N LEU A 219 8.83 -32.12 -14.19
CA LEU A 219 9.76 -31.02 -13.89
C LEU A 219 9.02 -29.73 -13.45
N ALA A 220 7.80 -29.51 -13.97
CA ALA A 220 6.94 -28.40 -13.58
C ALA A 220 6.47 -28.48 -12.12
N SER A 221 6.12 -29.68 -11.64
CA SER A 221 5.73 -29.91 -10.24
C SER A 221 6.91 -29.68 -9.29
N ILE A 222 8.09 -30.20 -9.65
CA ILE A 222 9.33 -30.00 -8.89
C ILE A 222 9.69 -28.51 -8.83
N LYS A 223 9.56 -27.78 -9.94
CA LYS A 223 9.76 -26.33 -10.00
C LYS A 223 8.80 -25.58 -9.06
N ASN A 224 7.49 -25.86 -9.14
CA ASN A 224 6.49 -25.19 -8.32
C ASN A 224 6.69 -25.44 -6.82
N LEU A 225 7.03 -26.68 -6.47
CA LEU A 225 7.39 -27.08 -5.12
C LEU A 225 8.65 -26.34 -4.64
N ALA A 226 9.68 -26.24 -5.48
CA ALA A 226 10.89 -25.47 -5.16
C ALA A 226 10.61 -23.97 -4.96
N LEU A 227 9.74 -23.37 -5.80
CA LEU A 227 9.27 -21.99 -5.65
C LEU A 227 8.51 -21.78 -4.34
N ALA A 228 7.64 -22.72 -3.95
CA ALA A 228 6.92 -22.68 -2.68
C ALA A 228 7.89 -22.71 -1.49
N CYS A 229 8.93 -23.55 -1.57
CA CYS A 229 9.91 -23.69 -0.51
C CYS A 229 10.85 -22.50 -0.42
N ALA A 230 11.21 -21.89 -1.55
CA ALA A 230 11.90 -20.61 -1.58
C ALA A 230 11.09 -19.53 -0.84
N LEU A 231 9.77 -19.44 -1.06
CA LEU A 231 8.91 -18.49 -0.33
C LEU A 231 8.88 -18.77 1.18
N LEU A 232 8.71 -20.03 1.57
CA LEU A 232 8.64 -20.43 2.96
C LEU A 232 9.97 -20.18 3.68
N SER A 233 11.10 -20.49 3.06
CA SER A 233 12.41 -20.26 3.67
C SER A 233 12.80 -18.78 3.71
N SER A 234 12.37 -17.98 2.73
CA SER A 234 12.62 -16.53 2.75
C SER A 234 11.93 -15.83 3.92
N SER A 235 10.84 -16.39 4.47
CA SER A 235 10.18 -15.84 5.67
C SER A 235 11.06 -15.86 6.92
N LEU A 236 12.08 -16.74 6.98
CA LEU A 236 13.00 -16.81 8.13
C LEU A 236 13.93 -15.59 8.21
N SER A 237 14.19 -14.96 7.08
CA SER A 237 15.13 -13.84 6.95
C SER A 237 14.47 -12.49 6.67
N SER A 238 13.16 -12.47 6.46
CA SER A 238 12.40 -11.28 6.03
C SER A 238 11.48 -10.77 7.13
N THR A 239 11.49 -9.45 7.35
CA THR A 239 10.56 -8.75 8.24
C THR A 239 9.31 -8.25 7.51
N HIS A 240 9.15 -8.56 6.23
CA HIS A 240 8.08 -8.01 5.40
C HIS A 240 6.70 -8.60 5.75
N GLU A 241 5.66 -7.75 5.80
CA GLU A 241 4.31 -8.11 6.25
C GLU A 241 3.70 -9.32 5.50
N LEU A 242 4.04 -9.48 4.22
CA LEU A 242 3.57 -10.59 3.38
C LEU A 242 3.96 -11.99 3.91
N PHE A 243 5.04 -12.08 4.69
CA PHE A 243 5.54 -13.32 5.30
C PHE A 243 5.13 -13.48 6.77
N SER A 244 4.59 -12.44 7.41
CA SER A 244 4.32 -12.39 8.87
C SER A 244 3.40 -13.49 9.43
N TRP A 245 2.59 -14.13 8.58
CA TRP A 245 1.68 -15.20 8.98
C TRP A 245 2.31 -16.60 8.95
N ILE A 246 3.49 -16.76 8.33
CA ILE A 246 4.15 -18.06 8.16
C ILE A 246 4.84 -18.44 9.48
N PRO A 247 4.45 -19.54 10.14
CA PRO A 247 5.10 -19.98 11.37
C PRO A 247 6.54 -20.44 11.11
N GLU A 248 7.45 -20.25 12.07
CA GLU A 248 8.84 -20.73 11.99
C GLU A 248 8.94 -22.24 11.77
N SER A 249 8.00 -23.03 12.30
CA SER A 249 7.96 -24.47 12.07
C SER A 249 7.78 -24.82 10.59
N LEU A 250 7.09 -23.97 9.82
CA LEU A 250 6.74 -24.20 8.42
C LEU A 250 7.86 -23.69 7.47
N SER A 251 8.63 -22.68 7.88
CA SER A 251 9.78 -22.16 7.13
C SER A 251 10.97 -23.13 7.12
N LEU A 252 11.13 -23.93 8.18
CA LEU A 252 12.20 -24.93 8.33
C LEU A 252 11.97 -26.22 7.53
N ILE A 253 10.71 -26.54 7.21
CA ILE A 253 10.33 -27.81 6.55
C ILE A 253 10.52 -27.76 5.03
N GLY A 254 10.49 -26.57 4.42
CA GLY A 254 10.31 -26.40 2.98
C GLY A 254 11.24 -27.24 2.10
N PHE A 255 12.56 -27.10 2.20
CA PHE A 255 13.47 -27.62 1.16
C PHE A 255 14.32 -28.85 1.54
N SER A 256 14.54 -29.08 2.84
CA SER A 256 15.35 -30.21 3.32
C SER A 256 14.69 -31.56 3.02
N GLU A 257 13.36 -31.62 3.11
CA GLU A 257 12.54 -32.80 2.81
C GLU A 257 12.57 -33.13 1.29
N ILE A 258 12.41 -32.12 0.43
CA ILE A 258 12.37 -32.28 -1.04
C ILE A 258 13.71 -32.74 -1.61
N SER A 259 14.80 -32.13 -1.14
CA SER A 259 16.15 -32.49 -1.59
C SER A 259 16.50 -33.93 -1.22
N ARG A 260 15.94 -34.45 -0.12
CA ARG A 260 16.19 -35.81 0.35
C ARG A 260 15.46 -36.83 -0.53
N ASP A 261 14.22 -36.54 -0.91
CA ASP A 261 13.35 -37.51 -1.58
C ASP A 261 13.63 -37.64 -3.10
N TYR A 262 14.10 -36.58 -3.78
CA TYR A 262 14.32 -36.60 -5.23
C TYR A 262 15.78 -36.84 -5.66
N TYR A 263 16.78 -36.44 -4.87
CA TYR A 263 18.19 -36.43 -5.31
C TYR A 263 19.19 -36.98 -4.27
N ASN A 264 18.77 -37.90 -3.38
CA ASN A 264 19.65 -38.50 -2.36
C ASN A 264 20.46 -37.45 -1.55
N GLY A 265 19.87 -36.28 -1.25
CA GLY A 265 20.52 -35.23 -0.46
C GLY A 265 21.36 -34.22 -1.25
N GLY A 266 21.36 -34.27 -2.59
CA GLY A 266 22.07 -33.31 -3.45
C GLY A 266 21.38 -31.95 -3.57
N LYS A 267 21.19 -31.22 -2.46
CA LYS A 267 20.48 -29.92 -2.37
C LYS A 267 20.92 -28.92 -3.45
N MET A 268 22.23 -28.77 -3.62
CA MET A 268 22.84 -27.82 -4.55
C MET A 268 22.62 -28.22 -6.02
N ARG A 269 22.55 -29.52 -6.33
CA ARG A 269 22.41 -30.01 -7.71
C ARG A 269 21.01 -29.74 -8.28
N LEU A 270 19.97 -29.98 -7.48
CA LEU A 270 18.59 -29.70 -7.87
C LEU A 270 18.36 -28.20 -8.08
N VAL A 271 18.96 -27.35 -7.23
CA VAL A 271 18.88 -25.89 -7.43
C VAL A 271 19.54 -25.46 -8.74
N ILE A 272 20.75 -25.96 -9.03
CA ILE A 272 21.48 -25.61 -10.27
C ILE A 272 20.68 -26.03 -11.51
N GLU A 273 20.03 -27.19 -11.50
CA GLU A 273 19.21 -27.66 -12.62
C GLU A 273 17.93 -26.83 -12.81
N LEU A 274 17.37 -26.26 -11.74
CA LEU A 274 16.15 -25.44 -11.78
C LEU A 274 16.41 -23.97 -12.11
N LEU A 275 17.59 -23.41 -11.81
CA LEU A 275 17.92 -22.00 -12.03
C LEU A 275 17.64 -21.49 -13.45
N PRO A 276 18.00 -22.21 -14.54
CA PRO A 276 17.72 -21.77 -15.91
C PRO A 276 16.23 -21.64 -16.23
N VAL A 277 15.36 -22.35 -15.49
CA VAL A 277 13.90 -22.33 -15.67
C VAL A 277 13.27 -21.29 -14.75
N VAL A 278 13.72 -21.22 -13.49
CA VAL A 278 13.12 -20.38 -12.45
C VAL A 278 13.52 -18.91 -12.59
N LEU A 279 14.81 -18.61 -12.86
CA LEU A 279 15.28 -17.23 -12.88
C LEU A 279 14.59 -16.35 -13.93
N PRO A 280 14.37 -16.82 -15.18
CA PRO A 280 13.62 -16.04 -16.16
C PRO A 280 12.18 -15.75 -15.71
N GLU A 281 11.47 -16.73 -15.13
CA GLU A 281 10.10 -16.53 -14.64
C GLU A 281 10.02 -15.50 -13.50
N LEU A 282 10.98 -15.54 -12.58
CA LEU A 282 11.08 -14.56 -11.50
C LEU A 282 11.43 -13.17 -12.04
N LYS A 283 12.34 -13.10 -13.02
CA LYS A 283 12.69 -11.85 -13.69
C LYS A 283 11.47 -11.24 -14.38
N ASP A 284 10.71 -12.02 -15.14
CA ASP A 284 9.50 -11.56 -15.83
C ASP A 284 8.44 -11.07 -14.83
N THR A 285 8.32 -11.73 -13.67
CA THR A 285 7.43 -11.31 -12.57
C THR A 285 7.86 -9.96 -11.97
N ILE A 286 9.16 -9.73 -11.78
CA ILE A 286 9.71 -8.47 -11.26
C ILE A 286 9.60 -7.35 -12.31
N GLU A 287 9.90 -7.66 -13.57
CA GLU A 287 9.79 -6.72 -14.70
C GLU A 287 8.34 -6.32 -14.93
N GLY A 288 7.39 -7.24 -14.75
CA GLY A 288 5.95 -7.01 -14.88
C GLY A 288 5.36 -5.99 -13.90
N SER A 289 6.06 -5.65 -12.81
CA SER A 289 5.69 -4.55 -11.90
C SER A 289 6.58 -3.30 -12.02
N SER A 290 7.59 -3.34 -12.89
CA SER A 290 8.51 -2.23 -13.10
C SER A 290 7.86 -1.10 -13.93
N MET A 291 8.32 0.14 -13.72
CA MET A 291 7.99 1.26 -14.60
C MET A 291 8.99 1.23 -15.75
N GLY A 292 8.52 0.97 -16.98
CA GLY A 292 9.41 0.87 -18.14
C GLY A 292 10.26 2.13 -18.34
N LYS A 293 11.56 1.96 -18.57
CA LYS A 293 12.49 3.01 -19.04
C LYS A 293 12.41 3.22 -20.57
N LYS A 294 11.27 2.94 -21.24
CA LYS A 294 11.14 3.07 -22.70
C LYS A 294 10.29 4.29 -23.07
N SER A 295 10.99 5.37 -23.41
CA SER A 295 10.66 6.45 -24.36
C SER A 295 9.17 6.81 -24.57
N ASP A 296 8.79 8.00 -24.09
CA ASP A 296 7.95 9.08 -24.67
C ASP A 296 6.76 8.83 -25.64
N ASP A 297 6.35 7.60 -25.95
CA ASP A 297 5.25 7.35 -26.89
C ASP A 297 3.99 6.79 -26.22
N ALA A 298 2.84 7.14 -26.81
CA ALA A 298 1.47 6.94 -26.32
C ALA A 298 1.01 5.47 -26.10
N GLU A 299 1.91 4.48 -26.21
CA GLU A 299 1.63 3.06 -25.95
C GLU A 299 1.69 2.68 -24.45
N ASP A 300 2.24 3.55 -23.61
CA ASP A 300 2.57 3.27 -22.20
C ASP A 300 1.33 3.10 -21.28
N VAL A 301 0.15 3.52 -21.73
CA VAL A 301 -1.11 3.41 -20.98
C VAL A 301 -1.66 1.98 -20.99
N SER A 302 -1.43 1.21 -22.07
CA SER A 302 -1.84 -0.20 -22.15
C SER A 302 -0.93 -1.11 -21.32
N ALA A 303 0.36 -0.77 -21.23
CA ALA A 303 1.31 -1.46 -20.36
C ALA A 303 1.00 -1.21 -18.87
N ALA A 304 0.56 -0.01 -18.49
CA ALA A 304 0.16 0.30 -17.12
C ALA A 304 -1.07 -0.50 -16.62
N LEU A 305 -1.98 -0.88 -17.52
CA LEU A 305 -3.20 -1.67 -17.23
C LEU A 305 -2.91 -3.17 -17.02
N THR A 306 -1.74 -3.67 -17.46
CA THR A 306 -1.30 -5.07 -17.32
C THR A 306 -0.25 -5.27 -16.23
N ARG A 307 0.09 -4.20 -15.49
CA ARG A 307 1.11 -4.25 -14.43
C ARG A 307 0.69 -5.20 -13.32
N GLN A 308 1.56 -6.15 -13.02
CA GLN A 308 1.37 -7.01 -11.88
C GLN A 308 1.52 -6.20 -10.58
N PRO A 309 0.74 -6.53 -9.54
CA PRO A 309 0.95 -5.96 -8.22
C PRO A 309 2.39 -6.10 -7.73
N VAL A 310 2.89 -5.02 -7.13
CA VAL A 310 4.26 -4.97 -6.56
C VAL A 310 4.50 -6.08 -5.56
N GLY A 311 3.46 -6.52 -4.83
CA GLY A 311 3.56 -7.64 -3.91
C GLY A 311 4.05 -8.94 -4.55
N TYR A 312 3.72 -9.21 -5.82
CA TYR A 312 4.27 -10.38 -6.53
C TYR A 312 5.75 -10.21 -6.84
N ALA A 313 6.20 -9.01 -7.20
CA ALA A 313 7.62 -8.73 -7.41
C ALA A 313 8.42 -8.79 -6.10
N VAL A 314 7.84 -8.36 -4.98
CA VAL A 314 8.46 -8.53 -3.65
C VAL A 314 8.67 -10.01 -3.35
N LEU A 315 7.66 -10.85 -3.59
CA LEU A 315 7.77 -12.30 -3.39
C LEU A 315 8.80 -12.93 -4.34
N ALA A 316 8.76 -12.55 -5.63
CA ALA A 316 9.69 -13.03 -6.64
C ALA A 316 11.15 -12.63 -6.34
N ALA A 317 11.39 -11.42 -5.82
CA ALA A 317 12.71 -10.96 -5.42
C ALA A 317 13.26 -11.75 -4.22
N HIS A 318 12.41 -12.08 -3.25
CA HIS A 318 12.77 -12.96 -2.13
C HIS A 318 13.08 -14.39 -2.61
N GLN A 319 12.33 -14.91 -3.58
CA GLN A 319 12.61 -16.22 -4.18
C GLN A 319 13.94 -16.18 -4.95
N LEU A 320 14.18 -15.13 -5.74
CA LEU A 320 15.40 -14.90 -6.51
C LEU A 320 16.63 -14.97 -5.60
N LYS A 321 16.66 -14.16 -4.53
CA LYS A 321 17.74 -14.18 -3.55
C LYS A 321 17.91 -15.57 -2.94
N TRP A 322 16.82 -16.22 -2.54
CA TRP A 322 16.90 -17.55 -1.94
C TRP A 322 17.57 -18.55 -2.89
N PHE A 323 17.17 -18.60 -4.16
CA PHE A 323 17.75 -19.49 -5.16
C PHE A 323 19.23 -19.19 -5.43
N VAL A 324 19.59 -17.91 -5.58
CA VAL A 324 20.98 -17.48 -5.81
C VAL A 324 21.89 -17.83 -4.63
N THR A 325 21.40 -17.64 -3.40
CA THR A 325 22.17 -17.92 -2.17
C THR A 325 22.36 -19.41 -1.90
N GLN A 326 21.63 -20.32 -2.57
CA GLN A 326 21.85 -21.77 -2.44
C GLN A 326 23.05 -22.28 -3.26
N VAL A 327 23.61 -21.49 -4.17
CA VAL A 327 24.71 -21.92 -5.05
C VAL A 327 26.03 -21.27 -4.63
N GLU A 328 27.05 -22.11 -4.43
CA GLU A 328 28.41 -21.72 -4.04
C GLU A 328 29.42 -21.90 -5.19
N LYS A 329 30.70 -21.57 -4.92
CA LYS A 329 31.81 -21.77 -5.87
C LYS A 329 32.02 -23.26 -6.20
N PRO A 330 32.39 -23.62 -7.45
CA PRO A 330 32.64 -22.75 -8.61
C PRO A 330 31.42 -22.59 -9.55
N GLU A 331 30.31 -23.27 -9.28
CA GLU A 331 29.17 -23.37 -10.22
C GLU A 331 28.45 -22.03 -10.43
N LEU A 332 28.46 -21.14 -9.43
CA LEU A 332 27.84 -19.82 -9.54
C LEU A 332 28.47 -18.96 -10.66
N GLY A 333 29.78 -19.10 -10.91
CA GLY A 333 30.48 -18.35 -11.97
C GLY A 333 29.96 -18.70 -13.38
N LYS A 334 29.55 -19.95 -13.60
CA LYS A 334 28.96 -20.39 -14.89
C LYS A 334 27.55 -19.85 -15.11
N LEU A 335 26.89 -19.43 -14.04
CA LEU A 335 25.49 -18.98 -14.04
C LEU A 335 25.37 -17.44 -14.03
N CYS A 336 26.49 -16.70 -14.07
CA CYS A 336 26.48 -15.23 -14.11
C CYS A 336 25.58 -14.66 -15.20
N ASN A 337 25.59 -15.27 -16.40
CA ASN A 337 24.77 -14.82 -17.54
C ASN A 337 23.25 -14.91 -17.27
N LEU A 338 22.83 -15.73 -16.30
CA LEU A 338 21.44 -15.85 -15.87
C LEU A 338 21.16 -14.99 -14.63
N VAL A 339 22.05 -15.04 -13.64
CA VAL A 339 21.84 -14.36 -12.35
C VAL A 339 21.98 -12.84 -12.47
N VAL A 340 22.98 -12.35 -13.21
CA VAL A 340 23.26 -10.91 -13.30
C VAL A 340 22.09 -10.12 -13.90
N PRO A 341 21.50 -10.52 -15.05
CA PRO A 341 20.34 -9.81 -15.59
C PRO A 341 19.13 -9.80 -14.64
N CYS A 342 18.86 -10.92 -13.94
CA CYS A 342 17.74 -11.01 -13.02
C CYS A 342 17.93 -10.11 -11.79
N SER A 343 19.14 -10.12 -11.23
CA SER A 343 19.51 -9.25 -10.11
C SER A 343 19.53 -7.77 -10.52
N LEU A 344 19.96 -7.43 -11.74
CA LEU A 344 19.86 -6.07 -12.29
C LEU A 344 18.41 -5.62 -12.39
N THR A 345 17.51 -6.46 -12.92
CA THR A 345 16.08 -6.15 -12.99
C THR A 345 15.47 -5.88 -11.62
N ALA A 346 15.89 -6.61 -10.58
CA ALA A 346 15.48 -6.32 -9.19
C ALA A 346 16.10 -5.01 -8.66
N LEU A 347 17.38 -4.75 -8.95
CA LEU A 347 18.10 -3.55 -8.52
C LEU A 347 17.55 -2.26 -9.17
N ASP A 348 17.13 -2.32 -10.42
CA ASP A 348 16.49 -1.23 -11.17
C ASP A 348 15.04 -0.98 -10.76
N HIS A 349 14.46 -1.83 -9.91
CA HIS A 349 13.07 -1.71 -9.51
C HIS A 349 12.84 -0.52 -8.56
N TRP A 350 11.69 0.15 -8.69
CA TRP A 350 11.37 1.36 -7.92
C TRP A 350 11.02 1.09 -6.45
N SER A 351 10.54 -0.12 -6.12
CA SER A 351 10.28 -0.53 -4.73
C SER A 351 11.59 -0.79 -3.99
N PRO A 352 11.84 -0.13 -2.84
CA PRO A 352 13.03 -0.35 -2.02
C PRO A 352 13.20 -1.82 -1.59
N GLN A 353 12.10 -2.51 -1.30
CA GLN A 353 12.11 -3.91 -0.86
C GLN A 353 12.62 -4.86 -1.95
N VAL A 354 12.15 -4.67 -3.19
CA VAL A 354 12.63 -5.45 -4.35
C VAL A 354 14.11 -5.16 -4.62
N LYS A 355 14.47 -3.87 -4.56
CA LYS A 355 15.84 -3.39 -4.76
C LYS A 355 16.82 -3.99 -3.74
N GLY A 356 16.45 -4.01 -2.45
CA GLY A 356 17.26 -4.58 -1.38
C GLY A 356 17.55 -6.07 -1.57
N GLU A 357 16.55 -6.87 -1.96
CA GLU A 357 16.75 -8.30 -2.23
C GLU A 357 17.62 -8.54 -3.48
N GLY A 358 17.52 -7.66 -4.50
CA GLY A 358 18.43 -7.63 -5.64
C GLY A 358 19.88 -7.33 -5.24
N MET A 359 20.09 -6.35 -4.34
CA MET A 359 21.42 -6.02 -3.81
C MET A 359 22.03 -7.19 -3.05
N LEU A 360 21.27 -7.87 -2.19
CA LEU A 360 21.72 -9.06 -1.45
C LEU A 360 22.12 -10.21 -2.39
N SER A 361 21.36 -10.40 -3.47
CA SER A 361 21.68 -11.40 -4.50
C SER A 361 23.02 -11.07 -5.18
N PHE A 362 23.28 -9.79 -5.48
CA PHE A 362 24.57 -9.35 -6.02
C PHE A 362 25.72 -9.49 -5.01
N ILE A 363 25.52 -9.10 -3.75
CA ILE A 363 26.53 -9.24 -2.70
C ILE A 363 26.98 -10.70 -2.60
N HIS A 364 26.04 -11.65 -2.61
CA HIS A 364 26.36 -13.08 -2.64
C HIS A 364 27.17 -13.47 -3.87
N LEU A 365 26.77 -12.99 -5.06
CA LEU A 365 27.47 -13.25 -6.31
C LEU A 365 28.91 -12.70 -6.28
N LEU A 366 29.13 -11.48 -5.81
CA LEU A 366 30.46 -10.85 -5.73
C LEU A 366 31.41 -11.56 -4.76
N LYS A 367 30.87 -12.08 -3.65
CA LYS A 367 31.63 -12.91 -2.70
C LYS A 367 32.01 -14.26 -3.32
N ASN A 368 31.12 -14.81 -4.16
CA ASN A 368 31.20 -16.17 -4.67
C ASN A 368 31.66 -16.32 -6.14
N VAL A 369 32.07 -15.25 -6.82
CA VAL A 369 32.58 -15.32 -8.22
C VAL A 369 33.98 -14.68 -8.35
N SER A 370 34.76 -15.16 -9.34
CA SER A 370 36.07 -14.58 -9.71
C SER A 370 35.92 -13.26 -10.45
N SER A 371 36.91 -12.36 -10.34
CA SER A 371 36.88 -11.08 -11.07
C SER A 371 36.81 -11.26 -12.59
N ASN A 372 37.37 -12.35 -13.14
CA ASN A 372 37.35 -12.62 -14.58
C ASN A 372 35.94 -12.90 -15.11
N ASP A 373 35.12 -13.65 -14.37
CA ASP A 373 33.76 -14.03 -14.81
C ASP A 373 32.77 -12.86 -14.68
N LEU A 374 33.09 -11.89 -13.83
CA LEU A 374 32.29 -10.70 -13.59
C LEU A 374 32.65 -9.53 -14.52
N GLY A 375 33.85 -9.55 -15.13
CA GLY A 375 34.41 -8.41 -15.86
C GLY A 375 33.52 -7.87 -16.99
N LEU A 376 32.72 -8.72 -17.64
CA LEU A 376 31.79 -8.32 -18.71
C LEU A 376 30.57 -7.53 -18.21
N TYR A 377 30.24 -7.67 -16.93
CA TYR A 377 29.06 -7.04 -16.31
C TYR A 377 29.42 -5.91 -15.35
N GLY A 378 30.70 -5.79 -14.99
CA GLY A 378 31.18 -4.91 -13.93
C GLY A 378 30.73 -3.46 -14.08
N ASP A 379 30.98 -2.86 -15.25
CA ASP A 379 30.61 -1.46 -15.52
C ASP A 379 29.09 -1.24 -15.54
N VAL A 380 28.31 -2.23 -16.00
CA VAL A 380 26.84 -2.15 -16.04
C VAL A 380 26.25 -2.17 -14.63
N VAL A 381 26.77 -3.04 -13.76
CA VAL A 381 26.35 -3.11 -12.37
C VAL A 381 26.79 -1.85 -11.61
N LEU A 382 27.99 -1.33 -11.89
CA LEU A 382 28.49 -0.08 -11.31
C LEU A 382 27.57 1.11 -11.68
N ASP A 383 27.20 1.22 -12.96
CA ASP A 383 26.30 2.27 -13.44
C ASP A 383 24.89 2.15 -12.83
N ALA A 384 24.33 0.94 -12.78
CA ALA A 384 23.04 0.68 -12.16
C ALA A 384 23.03 1.03 -10.66
N CYS A 385 24.11 0.72 -9.94
CA CYS A 385 24.30 1.15 -8.56
C CYS A 385 24.32 2.68 -8.47
N CYS A 386 25.18 3.38 -9.22
CA CYS A 386 25.26 4.84 -9.16
C CYS A 386 23.93 5.55 -9.46
N GLN A 387 23.10 5.01 -10.36
CA GLN A 387 21.80 5.61 -10.72
C GLN A 387 20.69 5.35 -9.69
N ASN A 388 20.75 4.24 -8.96
CA ASN A 388 19.61 3.72 -8.19
C ASN A 388 19.86 3.60 -6.68
N ILE A 389 20.98 4.11 -6.16
CA ILE A 389 21.45 3.85 -4.79
C ILE A 389 20.62 4.52 -3.68
N ALA A 390 20.17 5.76 -3.85
CA ALA A 390 19.45 6.48 -2.81
C ALA A 390 17.94 6.37 -3.01
N SER A 391 17.29 5.41 -2.36
CA SER A 391 15.82 5.31 -2.39
C SER A 391 15.18 5.15 -1.02
N ASP A 392 15.91 4.63 -0.03
CA ASP A 392 15.41 4.42 1.34
C ASP A 392 16.59 4.23 2.31
N ASP A 393 16.46 4.68 3.55
CA ASP A 393 17.48 4.52 4.61
C ASP A 393 17.67 3.05 5.00
N GLU A 394 16.62 2.22 4.86
CA GLU A 394 16.66 0.79 5.23
C GLU A 394 17.60 -0.05 4.35
N ILE A 395 17.81 0.35 3.09
CA ILE A 395 18.67 -0.38 2.15
C ILE A 395 20.11 0.16 2.11
N TRP A 396 20.40 1.24 2.85
CA TRP A 396 21.70 1.92 2.83
C TRP A 396 22.86 0.99 3.20
N ILE A 397 22.67 0.10 4.17
CA ILE A 397 23.72 -0.85 4.57
C ILE A 397 24.11 -1.79 3.42
N HIS A 398 23.13 -2.20 2.61
CA HIS A 398 23.33 -3.08 1.46
C HIS A 398 23.96 -2.33 0.29
N VAL A 399 23.59 -1.07 0.09
CA VAL A 399 24.19 -0.16 -0.88
C VAL A 399 25.70 -0.03 -0.66
N VAL A 400 26.10 0.29 0.58
CA VAL A 400 27.50 0.49 0.92
C VAL A 400 28.27 -0.81 0.75
N GLU A 401 27.74 -1.93 1.27
CA GLU A 401 28.39 -3.24 1.12
C GLU A 401 28.55 -3.64 -0.36
N LEU A 402 27.51 -3.50 -1.17
CA LEU A 402 27.53 -3.82 -2.59
C LEU A 402 28.55 -2.96 -3.34
N SER A 403 28.53 -1.64 -3.14
CA SER A 403 29.40 -0.68 -3.83
C SER A 403 30.86 -0.94 -3.50
N VAL A 404 31.18 -1.14 -2.22
CA VAL A 404 32.54 -1.46 -1.76
C VAL A 404 33.02 -2.78 -2.38
N LEU A 405 32.20 -3.83 -2.34
CA LEU A 405 32.56 -5.14 -2.92
C LEU A 405 32.78 -5.04 -4.44
N LEU A 406 31.94 -4.29 -5.14
CA LEU A 406 31.97 -4.17 -6.60
C LEU A 406 33.24 -3.44 -7.05
N VAL A 407 33.53 -2.27 -6.45
CA VAL A 407 34.72 -1.48 -6.78
C VAL A 407 36.00 -2.22 -6.38
N THR A 408 36.06 -2.84 -5.21
CA THR A 408 37.25 -3.60 -4.77
C THR A 408 37.50 -4.85 -5.62
N LYS A 409 36.46 -5.50 -6.15
CA LYS A 409 36.59 -6.69 -7.00
C LYS A 409 36.96 -6.39 -8.45
N LEU A 410 36.42 -5.31 -9.01
CA LEU A 410 36.64 -4.93 -10.42
C LEU A 410 37.86 -4.03 -10.60
N HIS A 411 38.16 -3.19 -9.61
CA HIS A 411 39.28 -2.25 -9.64
C HIS A 411 40.22 -2.38 -8.42
N PRO A 412 40.72 -3.59 -8.10
CA PRO A 412 41.49 -3.84 -6.86
C PRO A 412 42.77 -3.00 -6.73
N ASN A 413 43.38 -2.59 -7.85
CA ASN A 413 44.65 -1.87 -7.88
C ASN A 413 44.52 -0.44 -8.44
N ASN A 414 43.31 0.10 -8.59
CA ASN A 414 43.10 1.45 -9.14
C ASN A 414 42.23 2.32 -8.21
N PRO A 415 42.83 2.87 -7.13
CA PRO A 415 42.12 3.71 -6.18
C PRO A 415 41.72 5.10 -6.72
N ARG A 416 42.11 5.42 -7.97
CA ARG A 416 41.78 6.69 -8.65
C ARG A 416 40.75 6.51 -9.77
N THR A 417 40.04 5.39 -9.80
CA THR A 417 38.94 5.24 -10.76
C THR A 417 37.88 6.31 -10.51
N SER A 418 37.32 6.84 -11.60
CA SER A 418 36.21 7.80 -11.54
C SER A 418 34.98 7.24 -10.81
N TRP A 419 34.88 5.91 -10.68
CA TRP A 419 33.85 5.25 -9.88
C TRP A 419 33.95 5.57 -8.39
N TYR A 420 35.16 5.64 -7.79
CA TYR A 420 35.30 6.05 -6.39
C TYR A 420 34.75 7.46 -6.14
N GLU A 421 35.00 8.39 -7.07
CA GLU A 421 34.43 9.75 -6.98
C GLU A 421 32.92 9.76 -7.18
N ARG A 422 32.40 8.97 -8.13
CA ARG A 422 30.95 8.88 -8.39
C ARG A 422 30.15 8.31 -7.23
N PHE A 423 30.69 7.34 -6.50
CA PHE A 423 30.03 6.85 -5.29
C PHE A 423 30.12 7.87 -4.14
N MET A 424 31.28 8.50 -3.92
CA MET A 424 31.48 9.42 -2.78
C MET A 424 30.85 10.81 -2.94
N ILE A 425 30.51 11.24 -4.16
CA ILE A 425 29.94 12.58 -4.45
C ILE A 425 28.40 12.56 -4.58
N HIS A 426 27.81 11.38 -4.82
CA HIS A 426 26.36 11.18 -4.93
C HIS A 426 25.71 10.52 -3.70
N GLU A 427 26.50 10.07 -2.72
CA GLU A 427 26.07 9.86 -1.33
C GLU A 427 25.93 11.21 -0.60
#